data_AF-A0A0G1YPR1-F1
#
_entry.id   AF-A0A0G1YPR1-F1
#
_cell.length_a   1.000
_cell.length_b   1.000
_cell.length_c   1.000
_cell.angle_alpha   90.00
_cell.angle_beta   90.00
_cell.angle_gamma   90.00
#
_symmetry.space_group_name_H-M   'P 1'
#
loop_
_entity.id
_entity.type
_entity.pdbx_description
1 polymer ?
#
loop_
_entity_poly.entity_id
_entity_poly.type
_entity_poly.pdbx_seq_one_letter_code
_entity_poly.pdbx_strand_id
1 'polypeptide(L)'
;MGISRTLGIVQADGFIGPNLTDGASDSESSGATAKKGQVFYLCNATVLPPGGKSGSDSNDGSSPLTPFATLSAAHTACVTNRGDTVYMMNGHAETFSTAAAVTLSKAGVTYIGMGSGDDKPTFTFDSLTGASLVISGNNTSFKNVIGLAGIDALTKPFDVTGDDCDIDIEWRDASATVEAATCLRLDTANDCNVWLVYKGFTAGNAVTSSVIIDDCDNANVFIEAYGVCSTAWVDCQDAASTNVNVRGLFYTSGVTDLSRNFVDTITGSTWSFQGFDASAGQSCSGSSGSAIAGDDVSAINAKIGTITNTGGTATIGAVLGDFANTTLLSKLNVPTADAVTNVDVADVVGNKTDAAIADTIEGGAATTQSIVADVKAVLQRLGADSANNTAATTLVAANRDGSVLERLEQLEATVQKTISKVMTTPSGGADALFTITGGSIRVVSIWGVVTTVLVGAANGTLQATTTDPAGTTAMSTTVAIDNDAKGTSYTFVGPTGVLTPTEPGLTIIDMGSTTLTETQYTVPIGNINFLTSAAQTGEITWCMTYKPSPAAVVVAA
;
A
#
# COMPACT_ATOMS: atom_id res chain seq x y z
N MET A 1 -18.42 -26.59 -13.45
CA MET A 1 -19.81 -26.14 -13.62
C MET A 1 -20.62 -27.33 -14.12
N GLY A 2 -21.47 -27.92 -13.27
CA GLY A 2 -22.27 -29.09 -13.65
C GLY A 2 -23.51 -28.64 -14.42
N ILE A 3 -23.44 -28.70 -15.75
CA ILE A 3 -24.62 -28.58 -16.61
C ILE A 3 -25.39 -29.91 -16.49
N SER A 4 -26.62 -29.81 -16.02
CA SER A 4 -27.48 -30.95 -15.67
C SER A 4 -27.76 -31.83 -16.89
N ARG A 5 -27.42 -33.12 -16.82
CA ARG A 5 -27.81 -34.18 -17.78
C ARG A 5 -29.30 -34.54 -17.67
N THR A 6 -30.19 -33.55 -17.62
CA THR A 6 -31.64 -33.81 -17.59
C THR A 6 -32.17 -33.91 -19.01
N LEU A 7 -31.81 -34.98 -19.70
CA LEU A 7 -32.78 -35.58 -20.62
C LEU A 7 -33.79 -36.27 -19.71
N GLY A 8 -35.02 -35.79 -19.69
CA GLY A 8 -36.12 -36.48 -19.01
C GLY A 8 -36.32 -37.84 -19.64
N ILE A 9 -35.56 -38.84 -19.18
CA ILE A 9 -35.88 -40.24 -19.39
C ILE A 9 -37.15 -40.46 -18.56
N VAL A 10 -38.30 -40.34 -19.22
CA VAL A 10 -39.54 -40.89 -18.69
C VAL A 10 -39.29 -42.37 -18.53
N GLN A 11 -39.10 -42.77 -17.28
CA GLN A 11 -39.13 -44.13 -16.80
C GLN A 11 -40.28 -44.86 -17.52
N ALA A 12 -39.96 -45.98 -18.15
CA ALA A 12 -40.93 -46.80 -18.85
C ALA A 12 -41.90 -47.42 -17.83
N ASP A 13 -42.86 -46.63 -17.37
CA ASP A 13 -44.05 -47.04 -16.62
C ASP A 13 -45.12 -45.95 -16.82
N GLY A 14 -45.87 -46.07 -17.92
CA GLY A 14 -47.11 -45.30 -18.12
C GLY A 14 -47.02 -44.08 -19.03
N PHE A 15 -46.57 -44.23 -20.28
CA PHE A 15 -46.96 -43.28 -21.33
C PHE A 15 -48.32 -43.69 -21.89
N ILE A 16 -49.38 -43.12 -21.32
CA ILE A 16 -50.69 -43.11 -21.97
C ILE A 16 -50.53 -42.36 -23.29
N GLY A 17 -50.72 -43.06 -24.41
CA GLY A 17 -50.75 -42.45 -25.74
C GLY A 17 -51.78 -41.33 -25.82
N PRO A 18 -51.76 -40.48 -26.85
CA PRO A 18 -52.79 -39.47 -27.03
C PRO A 18 -54.16 -40.18 -27.04
N ASN A 19 -55.02 -39.74 -26.15
CA ASN A 19 -56.36 -40.24 -25.94
C ASN A 19 -57.15 -40.19 -27.26
N LEU A 20 -57.24 -41.31 -27.97
CA LEU A 20 -58.21 -41.51 -29.05
C LEU A 20 -59.55 -41.92 -28.41
N THR A 21 -60.18 -40.96 -27.75
CA THR A 21 -61.62 -41.00 -27.51
C THR A 21 -62.20 -39.63 -27.83
N ASP A 22 -62.39 -39.40 -29.12
CA ASP A 22 -63.50 -38.61 -29.62
C ASP A 22 -64.17 -39.44 -30.71
N GLY A 23 -65.29 -40.05 -30.35
CA GLY A 23 -66.26 -40.53 -31.32
C GLY A 23 -67.02 -39.34 -31.87
N ALA A 24 -66.49 -38.72 -32.91
CA ALA A 24 -67.24 -37.86 -33.81
C ALA A 24 -67.03 -38.40 -35.23
N SER A 25 -68.11 -38.91 -35.80
CA SER A 25 -68.23 -39.21 -37.21
C SER A 25 -68.02 -37.94 -38.03
N ASP A 26 -66.88 -37.83 -38.70
CA ASP A 26 -66.75 -36.98 -39.88
C ASP A 26 -66.28 -37.86 -41.04
N SER A 27 -67.28 -38.35 -41.78
CA SER A 27 -67.13 -38.58 -43.20
C SER A 27 -67.02 -37.21 -43.87
N GLU A 28 -65.94 -37.01 -44.62
CA GLU A 28 -65.75 -36.08 -45.75
C GLU A 28 -64.34 -35.45 -45.68
N SER A 29 -63.69 -35.47 -46.84
CA SER A 29 -62.55 -34.64 -47.26
C SER A 29 -61.25 -35.39 -47.52
N SER A 30 -61.20 -35.98 -48.71
CA SER A 30 -59.96 -36.12 -49.47
C SER A 30 -59.24 -34.77 -49.55
N GLY A 31 -57.96 -34.72 -49.16
CA GLY A 31 -57.07 -33.64 -49.62
C GLY A 31 -56.24 -32.89 -48.59
N ALA A 32 -56.02 -33.39 -47.37
CA ALA A 32 -55.01 -32.82 -46.48
C ALA A 32 -54.20 -33.92 -45.77
N THR A 33 -53.15 -34.41 -46.44
CA THR A 33 -52.12 -35.24 -45.80
C THR A 33 -51.40 -34.39 -44.76
N ALA A 34 -51.90 -34.42 -43.51
CA ALA A 34 -51.19 -33.81 -42.39
C ALA A 34 -49.77 -34.42 -42.32
N LYS A 35 -48.74 -33.57 -42.34
CA LYS A 35 -47.34 -33.95 -42.13
C LYS A 35 -47.13 -34.51 -40.71
N LYS A 36 -47.64 -35.72 -40.44
CA LYS A 36 -47.30 -36.45 -39.22
C LYS A 36 -46.18 -37.42 -39.59
N GLY A 37 -45.03 -37.23 -38.97
CA GLY A 37 -43.95 -38.22 -38.99
C GLY A 37 -44.45 -39.58 -38.52
N GLN A 38 -43.96 -40.65 -39.14
CA GLN A 38 -44.18 -42.01 -38.66
C GLN A 38 -43.12 -42.38 -37.63
N VAL A 39 -43.49 -43.27 -36.71
CA VAL A 39 -42.58 -43.85 -35.72
C VAL A 39 -42.24 -45.27 -36.16
N PHE A 40 -40.96 -45.58 -36.20
CA PHE A 40 -40.43 -46.90 -36.47
C PHE A 40 -39.60 -47.43 -35.30
N TYR A 41 -39.57 -48.73 -35.13
CA TYR A 41 -38.81 -49.43 -34.09
C TYR A 41 -37.78 -50.36 -34.71
N LEU A 42 -36.57 -50.33 -34.16
CA LEU A 42 -35.43 -51.14 -34.56
C LEU A 42 -34.90 -51.91 -33.35
N CYS A 43 -34.74 -53.23 -33.47
CA CYS A 43 -34.05 -54.03 -32.46
C CYS A 43 -33.72 -55.42 -33.00
N ASN A 44 -32.52 -55.89 -32.71
CA ASN A 44 -32.08 -57.27 -32.94
C ASN A 44 -31.58 -57.95 -31.66
N ALA A 45 -31.83 -57.34 -30.50
CA ALA A 45 -31.46 -57.91 -29.21
C ALA A 45 -32.23 -59.21 -28.93
N THR A 46 -31.63 -60.09 -28.15
CA THR A 46 -32.24 -61.36 -27.73
C THR A 46 -33.24 -61.19 -26.58
N VAL A 47 -33.16 -60.08 -25.84
CA VAL A 47 -34.11 -59.72 -24.79
C VAL A 47 -35.29 -59.00 -25.44
N LEU A 48 -36.46 -59.63 -25.43
CA LEU A 48 -37.67 -59.11 -26.08
C LEU A 48 -38.61 -58.48 -25.07
N PRO A 49 -39.37 -57.43 -25.46
CA PRO A 49 -40.48 -56.94 -24.64
C PRO A 49 -41.55 -58.02 -24.48
N PRO A 50 -42.36 -57.99 -23.40
CA PRO A 50 -43.45 -58.95 -23.21
C PRO A 50 -44.38 -59.02 -24.44
N GLY A 51 -44.48 -60.19 -25.06
CA GLY A 51 -45.29 -60.41 -26.28
C GLY A 51 -44.63 -59.96 -27.59
N GLY A 52 -43.38 -59.53 -27.57
CA GLY A 52 -42.63 -59.10 -28.76
C GLY A 52 -42.11 -60.25 -29.60
N LYS A 53 -41.96 -60.01 -30.91
CA LYS A 53 -41.22 -60.88 -31.83
C LYS A 53 -39.77 -60.43 -31.92
N SER A 54 -38.89 -61.35 -32.31
CA SER A 54 -37.53 -61.00 -32.70
C SER A 54 -37.53 -60.01 -33.87
N GLY A 55 -36.53 -59.14 -33.90
CA GLY A 55 -36.29 -58.24 -35.02
C GLY A 55 -36.23 -58.99 -36.34
N SER A 56 -36.90 -58.44 -37.35
CA SER A 56 -36.81 -58.91 -38.73
C SER A 56 -37.02 -57.75 -39.66
N ASP A 57 -36.22 -57.64 -40.73
CA ASP A 57 -36.41 -56.62 -41.76
C ASP A 57 -37.67 -56.86 -42.61
N SER A 58 -38.33 -58.01 -42.43
CA SER A 58 -39.65 -58.30 -42.97
C SER A 58 -40.80 -57.80 -42.07
N ASN A 59 -40.52 -57.33 -40.84
CA ASN A 59 -41.53 -56.67 -40.01
C ASN A 59 -41.81 -55.27 -40.57
N ASP A 60 -42.88 -54.63 -40.12
CA ASP A 60 -43.26 -53.28 -40.55
C ASP A 60 -42.62 -52.16 -39.70
N GLY A 61 -42.00 -52.52 -38.58
CA GLY A 61 -41.37 -51.60 -37.64
C GLY A 61 -42.35 -50.63 -36.97
N SER A 62 -43.66 -50.79 -37.14
CA SER A 62 -44.66 -49.81 -36.66
C SER A 62 -44.91 -49.89 -35.15
N SER A 63 -44.39 -50.93 -34.49
CA SER A 63 -44.58 -51.23 -33.08
C SER A 63 -43.30 -51.83 -32.47
N PRO A 64 -43.03 -51.59 -31.17
CA PRO A 64 -41.91 -52.23 -30.48
C PRO A 64 -42.04 -53.77 -30.40
N LEU A 65 -43.23 -54.33 -30.68
CA LEU A 65 -43.44 -55.78 -30.73
C LEU A 65 -43.07 -56.40 -32.09
N THR A 66 -42.95 -55.57 -33.14
CA THR A 66 -42.60 -55.97 -34.51
C THR A 66 -41.51 -55.06 -35.10
N PRO A 67 -40.33 -54.96 -34.45
CA PRO A 67 -39.28 -54.05 -34.90
C PRO A 67 -38.56 -54.59 -36.15
N PHE A 68 -37.96 -53.67 -36.92
CA PHE A 68 -36.94 -54.02 -37.90
C PHE A 68 -35.72 -54.65 -37.21
N ALA A 69 -34.92 -55.43 -37.92
CA ALA A 69 -33.67 -55.99 -37.39
C ALA A 69 -32.47 -55.05 -37.61
N THR A 70 -32.48 -54.27 -38.69
CA THR A 70 -31.36 -53.42 -39.09
C THR A 70 -31.74 -51.94 -39.26
N LEU A 71 -30.80 -51.05 -38.96
CA LEU A 71 -30.92 -49.61 -39.15
C LEU A 71 -31.15 -49.26 -40.63
N SER A 72 -30.56 -50.04 -41.54
CA SER A 72 -30.77 -49.89 -42.98
C SER A 72 -32.23 -50.12 -43.37
N ALA A 73 -32.88 -51.17 -42.84
CA ALA A 73 -34.29 -51.42 -43.11
C ALA A 73 -35.19 -50.34 -42.50
N ALA A 74 -34.92 -49.91 -41.26
CA ALA A 74 -35.65 -48.83 -40.62
C ALA A 74 -35.52 -47.51 -41.40
N HIS A 75 -34.30 -47.15 -41.84
CA HIS A 75 -34.06 -45.98 -42.69
C HIS A 75 -34.80 -46.08 -44.02
N THR A 76 -34.84 -47.27 -44.62
CA THR A 76 -35.55 -47.51 -45.88
C THR A 76 -37.06 -47.24 -45.75
N ALA A 77 -37.65 -47.51 -44.59
CA ALA A 77 -39.06 -47.21 -44.30
C ALA A 77 -39.35 -45.71 -44.08
N CYS A 78 -38.34 -44.92 -43.73
CA CYS A 78 -38.50 -43.47 -43.56
C CYS A 78 -38.79 -42.75 -44.87
N VAL A 79 -39.34 -41.54 -44.78
CA VAL A 79 -39.59 -40.64 -45.91
C VAL A 79 -38.97 -39.27 -45.59
N THR A 80 -38.22 -38.74 -46.56
CA THR A 80 -37.58 -37.44 -46.48
C THR A 80 -38.55 -36.34 -46.05
N ASN A 81 -38.16 -35.54 -45.06
CA ASN A 81 -38.89 -34.37 -44.53
C ASN A 81 -40.31 -34.65 -44.04
N ARG A 82 -40.66 -35.92 -43.80
CA ARG A 82 -41.94 -36.29 -43.17
C ARG A 82 -41.90 -36.10 -41.65
N GLY A 83 -40.71 -35.96 -41.06
CA GLY A 83 -40.50 -35.87 -39.60
C GLY A 83 -40.49 -37.24 -38.93
N ASP A 84 -40.05 -38.29 -39.63
CA ASP A 84 -40.07 -39.65 -39.12
C ASP A 84 -39.11 -39.82 -37.93
N THR A 85 -39.48 -40.69 -37.00
CA THR A 85 -38.66 -41.03 -35.83
C THR A 85 -38.39 -42.54 -35.80
N VAL A 86 -37.14 -42.93 -35.65
CA VAL A 86 -36.70 -44.32 -35.49
C VAL A 86 -36.20 -44.50 -34.05
N TYR A 87 -36.90 -45.31 -33.27
CA TYR A 87 -36.45 -45.74 -31.96
C TYR A 87 -35.63 -47.02 -32.07
N MET A 88 -34.35 -46.93 -31.73
CA MET A 88 -33.43 -48.06 -31.66
C MET A 88 -33.50 -48.60 -30.23
N MET A 89 -34.17 -49.73 -30.04
CA MET A 89 -34.51 -50.23 -28.71
C MET A 89 -33.27 -50.71 -27.94
N ASN A 90 -33.42 -50.82 -26.61
CA ASN A 90 -32.35 -51.19 -25.70
C ASN A 90 -31.64 -52.48 -26.13
N GLY A 91 -30.30 -52.47 -26.09
CA GLY A 91 -29.45 -53.62 -26.40
C GLY A 91 -29.36 -53.98 -27.88
N HIS A 92 -29.93 -53.18 -28.78
CA HIS A 92 -29.73 -53.35 -30.23
C HIS A 92 -28.24 -53.23 -30.58
N ALA A 93 -27.71 -54.15 -31.38
CA ALA A 93 -26.30 -54.16 -31.74
C ALA A 93 -26.09 -54.52 -33.21
N GLU A 94 -25.40 -53.68 -33.98
CA GLU A 94 -25.04 -53.95 -35.37
C GLU A 94 -23.52 -53.85 -35.58
N THR A 95 -23.01 -54.62 -36.55
CA THR A 95 -21.61 -54.58 -36.95
C THR A 95 -21.51 -54.10 -38.40
N PHE A 96 -20.68 -53.09 -38.62
CA PHE A 96 -20.42 -52.50 -39.93
C PHE A 96 -18.99 -52.81 -40.37
N SER A 97 -18.87 -53.59 -41.43
CA SER A 97 -17.59 -54.13 -41.94
C SER A 97 -17.12 -53.48 -43.23
N THR A 98 -17.87 -52.50 -43.75
CA THR A 98 -17.60 -51.81 -45.02
C THR A 98 -17.72 -50.30 -44.90
N ALA A 99 -17.02 -49.57 -45.77
CA ALA A 99 -17.24 -48.13 -45.90
C ALA A 99 -18.69 -47.85 -46.32
N ALA A 100 -19.29 -46.84 -45.70
CA ALA A 100 -20.69 -46.46 -45.90
C ALA A 100 -21.66 -47.66 -45.80
N ALA A 101 -21.43 -48.57 -44.84
CA ALA A 101 -22.25 -49.76 -44.63
C ALA A 101 -23.75 -49.42 -44.50
N VAL A 102 -24.03 -48.28 -43.86
CA VAL A 102 -25.35 -47.64 -43.84
C VAL A 102 -25.18 -46.17 -44.18
N THR A 103 -26.08 -45.64 -45.03
CA THR A 103 -26.16 -44.21 -45.35
C THR A 103 -27.55 -43.69 -45.00
N LEU A 104 -27.64 -42.84 -43.97
CA LEU A 104 -28.84 -42.15 -43.53
C LEU A 104 -29.05 -40.90 -44.41
N SER A 105 -29.56 -41.12 -45.63
CA SER A 105 -29.62 -40.11 -46.70
C SER A 105 -30.89 -39.25 -46.73
N LYS A 106 -31.95 -39.70 -46.05
CA LYS A 106 -33.24 -38.99 -46.01
C LYS A 106 -33.20 -37.91 -44.94
N ALA A 107 -33.37 -36.66 -45.37
CA ALA A 107 -33.43 -35.49 -44.50
C ALA A 107 -34.65 -35.49 -43.57
N GLY A 108 -34.55 -34.79 -42.44
CA GLY A 108 -35.65 -34.57 -41.50
C GLY A 108 -36.10 -35.82 -40.74
N VAL A 109 -35.18 -36.76 -40.49
CA VAL A 109 -35.42 -38.00 -39.74
C VAL A 109 -34.68 -37.95 -38.40
N THR A 110 -35.33 -38.45 -37.35
CA THR A 110 -34.77 -38.52 -35.99
C THR A 110 -34.53 -39.97 -35.59
N TYR A 111 -33.29 -40.35 -35.30
CA TYR A 111 -32.89 -41.66 -34.79
C TYR A 111 -32.50 -41.53 -33.32
N ILE A 112 -33.19 -42.26 -32.44
CA ILE A 112 -33.00 -42.17 -31.00
C ILE A 112 -32.72 -43.56 -30.46
N GLY A 113 -31.55 -43.73 -29.86
CA GLY A 113 -31.24 -44.89 -29.05
C GLY A 113 -32.02 -44.87 -27.74
N MET A 114 -32.57 -46.01 -27.37
CA MET A 114 -33.23 -46.24 -26.08
C MET A 114 -32.27 -46.97 -25.13
N GLY A 115 -32.45 -46.76 -23.82
CA GLY A 115 -31.60 -47.37 -22.81
C GLY A 115 -30.46 -46.47 -22.33
N SER A 116 -29.70 -46.99 -21.37
CA SER A 116 -28.66 -46.26 -20.63
C SER A 116 -27.48 -47.17 -20.33
N GLY A 117 -26.29 -46.59 -20.11
CA GLY A 117 -25.09 -47.39 -19.89
C GLY A 117 -24.82 -48.30 -21.09
N ASP A 118 -24.65 -49.60 -20.84
CA ASP A 118 -24.38 -50.61 -21.86
C ASP A 118 -25.63 -51.07 -22.62
N ASP A 119 -26.83 -50.71 -22.16
CA ASP A 119 -28.08 -51.01 -22.85
C ASP A 119 -28.38 -50.04 -24.01
N LYS A 120 -27.55 -49.01 -24.22
CA LYS A 120 -27.69 -48.14 -25.40
C LYS A 120 -27.40 -48.96 -26.67
N PRO A 121 -28.04 -48.64 -27.82
CA PRO A 121 -27.73 -49.32 -29.07
C PRO A 121 -26.26 -49.15 -29.43
N THR A 122 -25.62 -50.23 -29.84
CA THR A 122 -24.17 -50.28 -30.10
C THR A 122 -23.88 -50.62 -31.56
N PHE A 123 -23.13 -49.76 -32.22
CA PHE A 123 -22.61 -49.98 -33.58
C PHE A 123 -21.12 -50.28 -33.51
N THR A 124 -20.73 -51.48 -33.90
CA THR A 124 -19.33 -51.91 -33.94
C THR A 124 -18.78 -51.76 -35.35
N PHE A 125 -17.63 -51.12 -35.50
CA PHE A 125 -17.00 -50.90 -36.80
C PHE A 125 -15.76 -51.79 -36.93
N ASP A 126 -15.73 -52.69 -37.90
CA ASP A 126 -14.67 -53.70 -38.03
C ASP A 126 -14.23 -53.92 -39.48
N SER A 127 -13.33 -54.90 -39.67
CA SER A 127 -12.87 -55.44 -40.96
C SER A 127 -12.12 -54.49 -41.90
N LEU A 128 -12.45 -53.21 -41.93
CA LEU A 128 -11.85 -52.16 -42.75
C LEU A 128 -11.70 -50.88 -41.93
N THR A 129 -10.52 -50.24 -41.99
CA THR A 129 -10.27 -48.98 -41.27
C THR A 129 -11.23 -47.86 -41.70
N GLY A 130 -11.74 -47.91 -42.92
CA GLY A 130 -12.76 -47.00 -43.44
C GLY A 130 -14.21 -47.44 -43.20
N ALA A 131 -14.47 -48.46 -42.38
CA ALA A 131 -15.84 -48.88 -42.07
C ALA A 131 -16.62 -47.72 -41.43
N SER A 132 -17.81 -47.42 -41.95
CA SER A 132 -18.53 -46.21 -41.58
C SER A 132 -20.05 -46.30 -41.70
N LEU A 133 -20.70 -45.45 -40.91
CA LEU A 133 -22.10 -45.07 -40.98
C LEU A 133 -22.14 -43.60 -41.42
N VAL A 134 -22.72 -43.34 -42.59
CA VAL A 134 -22.78 -42.02 -43.18
C VAL A 134 -24.13 -41.35 -42.85
N ILE A 135 -24.09 -40.11 -42.38
CA ILE A 135 -25.25 -39.27 -42.08
C ILE A 135 -25.23 -38.12 -43.08
N SER A 136 -25.89 -38.32 -44.23
CA SER A 136 -25.86 -37.37 -45.35
C SER A 136 -27.19 -36.64 -45.56
N GLY A 137 -28.24 -37.01 -44.83
CA GLY A 137 -29.53 -36.30 -44.88
C GLY A 137 -29.51 -35.08 -43.96
N ASN A 138 -29.86 -33.91 -44.48
CA ASN A 138 -29.95 -32.67 -43.69
C ASN A 138 -31.02 -32.76 -42.59
N ASN A 139 -30.97 -31.90 -41.56
CA ASN A 139 -31.93 -31.90 -40.44
C ASN A 139 -32.07 -33.29 -39.79
N THR A 140 -30.99 -34.04 -39.67
CA THR A 140 -31.00 -35.38 -39.07
C THR A 140 -30.55 -35.32 -37.62
N SER A 141 -31.32 -35.95 -36.73
CA SER A 141 -30.90 -36.18 -35.35
C SER A 141 -30.47 -37.64 -35.19
N PHE A 142 -29.28 -37.89 -34.63
CA PHE A 142 -28.79 -39.24 -34.37
C PHE A 142 -28.20 -39.31 -32.96
N LYS A 143 -28.95 -39.91 -32.02
CA LYS A 143 -28.77 -39.65 -30.59
C LYS A 143 -28.73 -40.90 -29.71
N ASN A 144 -28.03 -40.78 -28.59
CA ASN A 144 -27.96 -41.76 -27.50
C ASN A 144 -27.50 -43.17 -27.96
N VAL A 145 -26.46 -43.24 -28.78
CA VAL A 145 -25.88 -44.52 -29.25
C VAL A 145 -24.42 -44.67 -28.84
N ILE A 146 -23.92 -45.90 -28.90
CA ILE A 146 -22.52 -46.23 -28.71
C ILE A 146 -21.88 -46.59 -30.05
N GLY A 147 -20.74 -45.99 -30.37
CA GLY A 147 -19.79 -46.51 -31.35
C GLY A 147 -18.69 -47.30 -30.67
N LEU A 148 -18.38 -48.49 -31.19
CA LEU A 148 -17.35 -49.37 -30.65
C LEU A 148 -16.29 -49.67 -31.72
N ALA A 149 -15.02 -49.50 -31.34
CA ALA A 149 -13.89 -49.91 -32.17
C ALA A 149 -13.82 -51.45 -32.26
N GLY A 150 -14.09 -52.04 -33.43
CA GLY A 150 -13.88 -53.47 -33.68
C GLY A 150 -12.47 -53.81 -34.16
N ILE A 151 -11.76 -52.81 -34.70
CA ILE A 151 -10.36 -52.87 -35.14
C ILE A 151 -9.65 -51.55 -34.83
N ASP A 152 -8.32 -51.56 -34.90
CA ASP A 152 -7.47 -50.38 -34.70
C ASP A 152 -7.51 -49.41 -35.91
N ALA A 153 -7.20 -48.15 -35.66
CA ALA A 153 -7.04 -47.08 -36.63
C ALA A 153 -8.25 -46.83 -37.56
N LEU A 154 -9.47 -46.94 -37.03
CA LEU A 154 -10.68 -46.56 -37.76
C LEU A 154 -10.66 -45.05 -38.09
N THR A 155 -10.91 -44.68 -39.34
CA THR A 155 -10.64 -43.32 -39.83
C THR A 155 -11.85 -42.40 -39.82
N LYS A 156 -13.07 -42.93 -39.89
CA LYS A 156 -14.34 -42.17 -39.80
C LYS A 156 -15.57 -43.06 -39.61
N PRO A 157 -15.72 -43.75 -38.47
CA PRO A 157 -16.89 -44.55 -38.13
C PRO A 157 -18.21 -43.80 -38.29
N PHE A 158 -18.30 -42.58 -37.76
CA PHE A 158 -19.43 -41.68 -38.02
C PHE A 158 -18.99 -40.59 -38.98
N ASP A 159 -19.63 -40.52 -40.14
CA ASP A 159 -19.28 -39.61 -41.22
C ASP A 159 -20.48 -38.72 -41.53
N VAL A 160 -20.44 -37.44 -41.15
CA VAL A 160 -21.56 -36.52 -41.26
C VAL A 160 -21.30 -35.54 -42.39
N THR A 161 -22.19 -35.55 -43.38
CA THR A 161 -22.12 -34.70 -44.59
C THR A 161 -23.41 -33.90 -44.81
N GLY A 162 -24.45 -34.15 -44.02
CA GLY A 162 -25.70 -33.38 -44.07
C GLY A 162 -25.65 -32.17 -43.15
N ASP A 163 -26.25 -31.06 -43.58
CA ASP A 163 -26.38 -29.84 -42.77
C ASP A 163 -27.43 -29.98 -41.66
N ASP A 164 -27.42 -29.08 -40.68
CA ASP A 164 -28.40 -29.00 -39.59
C ASP A 164 -28.54 -30.32 -38.79
N CYS A 165 -27.45 -31.09 -38.67
CA CYS A 165 -27.46 -32.36 -37.95
C CYS A 165 -27.22 -32.18 -36.45
N ASP A 166 -27.84 -33.03 -35.64
CA ASP A 166 -27.68 -33.07 -34.19
C ASP A 166 -27.26 -34.48 -33.77
N ILE A 167 -25.99 -34.62 -33.41
CA ILE A 167 -25.30 -35.90 -33.18
C ILE A 167 -24.98 -36.03 -31.70
N ASP A 168 -25.46 -37.09 -31.06
CA ASP A 168 -25.17 -37.43 -29.66
C ASP A 168 -24.73 -38.88 -29.55
N ILE A 169 -23.43 -39.07 -29.34
CA ILE A 169 -22.77 -40.38 -29.37
C ILE A 169 -21.78 -40.57 -28.21
N GLU A 170 -21.64 -41.82 -27.80
CA GLU A 170 -20.54 -42.28 -26.96
C GLU A 170 -19.60 -43.14 -27.80
N TRP A 171 -18.32 -42.77 -27.87
CA TRP A 171 -17.29 -43.61 -28.47
C TRP A 171 -16.58 -44.45 -27.40
N ARG A 172 -16.33 -45.72 -27.71
CA ARG A 172 -15.57 -46.64 -26.86
C ARG A 172 -14.46 -47.30 -27.65
N ASP A 173 -13.25 -47.18 -27.13
CA ASP A 173 -12.16 -48.04 -27.57
C ASP A 173 -12.35 -49.44 -26.99
N ALA A 174 -12.01 -50.48 -27.77
CA ALA A 174 -12.18 -51.86 -27.30
C ALA A 174 -11.02 -52.32 -26.41
N SER A 175 -9.84 -51.73 -26.59
CA SER A 175 -8.67 -51.96 -25.76
C SER A 175 -7.67 -50.81 -25.92
N ALA A 176 -6.60 -50.82 -25.13
CA ALA A 176 -5.42 -49.93 -25.28
C ALA A 176 -4.59 -50.17 -26.57
N THR A 177 -5.11 -50.95 -27.52
CA THR A 177 -4.46 -51.20 -28.82
C THR A 177 -5.48 -51.29 -29.96
N VAL A 178 -6.75 -50.98 -29.66
CA VAL A 178 -7.86 -51.04 -30.62
C VAL A 178 -8.70 -49.78 -30.42
N GLU A 179 -8.31 -48.72 -31.13
CA GLU A 179 -8.88 -47.38 -31.05
C GLU A 179 -9.29 -46.87 -32.44
N ALA A 180 -10.12 -45.83 -32.47
CA ALA A 180 -10.27 -45.07 -33.71
C ALA A 180 -9.11 -44.08 -33.88
N ALA A 181 -8.66 -43.87 -35.11
CA ALA A 181 -7.87 -42.70 -35.46
C ALA A 181 -8.73 -41.42 -35.37
N THR A 182 -10.00 -41.52 -35.80
CA THR A 182 -11.05 -40.51 -35.66
C THR A 182 -12.40 -41.20 -35.51
N CYS A 183 -13.23 -40.79 -34.55
CA CYS A 183 -14.53 -41.43 -34.33
C CYS A 183 -15.66 -40.73 -35.08
N LEU A 184 -15.57 -39.41 -35.25
CA LEU A 184 -16.56 -38.61 -35.95
C LEU A 184 -15.88 -37.58 -36.87
N ARG A 185 -16.34 -37.51 -38.11
CA ARG A 185 -15.97 -36.44 -39.04
C ARG A 185 -17.21 -35.66 -39.45
N LEU A 186 -17.13 -34.34 -39.35
CA LEU A 186 -18.00 -33.41 -40.06
C LEU A 186 -17.26 -33.02 -41.35
N ASP A 187 -17.85 -33.31 -42.51
CA ASP A 187 -17.25 -33.10 -43.83
C ASP A 187 -18.26 -32.30 -44.66
N THR A 188 -18.01 -31.00 -44.86
CA THR A 188 -18.94 -30.04 -45.48
C THR A 188 -20.32 -29.95 -44.80
N ALA A 189 -20.42 -30.34 -43.52
CA ALA A 189 -21.67 -30.37 -42.76
C ALA A 189 -21.86 -29.10 -41.92
N ASN A 190 -22.72 -28.19 -42.38
CA ASN A 190 -22.93 -26.90 -41.73
C ASN A 190 -24.00 -26.96 -40.62
N ASP A 191 -23.96 -25.99 -39.70
CA ASP A 191 -24.98 -25.79 -38.66
C ASP A 191 -25.20 -27.01 -37.75
N CYS A 192 -24.16 -27.82 -37.59
CA CYS A 192 -24.23 -29.06 -36.85
C CYS A 192 -23.93 -28.89 -35.36
N ASN A 193 -24.62 -29.68 -34.54
CA ASN A 193 -24.35 -29.84 -33.12
C ASN A 193 -23.84 -31.25 -32.86
N VAL A 194 -22.72 -31.36 -32.15
CA VAL A 194 -22.09 -32.63 -31.77
C VAL A 194 -21.95 -32.69 -30.26
N TRP A 195 -22.45 -33.77 -29.68
CA TRP A 195 -22.20 -34.17 -28.31
C TRP A 195 -21.46 -35.50 -28.32
N LEU A 196 -20.19 -35.49 -27.92
CA LEU A 196 -19.35 -36.67 -27.90
C LEU A 196 -18.87 -36.97 -26.48
N VAL A 197 -19.08 -38.21 -26.05
CA VAL A 197 -18.34 -38.78 -24.91
C VAL A 197 -17.33 -39.76 -25.47
N TYR A 198 -16.03 -39.49 -25.31
CA TYR A 198 -14.97 -40.38 -25.75
C TYR A 198 -14.39 -41.14 -24.55
N LYS A 199 -14.51 -42.47 -24.55
CA LYS A 199 -13.98 -43.37 -23.52
C LYS A 199 -12.85 -44.22 -24.10
N GLY A 200 -11.62 -43.74 -23.94
CA GLY A 200 -10.41 -44.46 -24.26
C GLY A 200 -9.69 -45.02 -23.04
N PHE A 201 -8.44 -45.40 -23.26
CA PHE A 201 -7.51 -45.89 -22.24
C PHE A 201 -6.40 -44.87 -21.97
N THR A 202 -5.74 -44.95 -20.81
CA THR A 202 -4.67 -44.01 -20.41
C THR A 202 -3.27 -44.44 -20.85
N ALA A 203 -3.16 -45.56 -21.53
CA ALA A 203 -1.95 -46.08 -22.14
C ALA A 203 -2.36 -46.81 -23.42
N GLY A 204 -1.42 -46.99 -24.34
CA GLY A 204 -1.70 -47.67 -25.59
C GLY A 204 -1.43 -46.82 -26.81
N ASN A 205 -2.12 -47.17 -27.89
CA ASN A 205 -2.21 -46.33 -29.07
C ASN A 205 -3.06 -45.09 -28.76
N ALA A 206 -2.95 -44.09 -29.62
CA ALA A 206 -3.59 -42.80 -29.41
C ALA A 206 -4.59 -42.53 -30.53
N VAL A 207 -5.77 -42.03 -30.17
CA VAL A 207 -6.64 -41.38 -31.16
C VAL A 207 -5.87 -40.23 -31.81
N THR A 208 -5.97 -40.08 -33.12
CA THR A 208 -5.31 -38.97 -33.82
C THR A 208 -6.07 -37.70 -33.53
N SER A 209 -7.32 -37.64 -34.02
CA SER A 209 -8.27 -36.61 -33.64
C SER A 209 -9.66 -37.18 -33.49
N SER A 210 -10.29 -37.05 -32.32
CA SER A 210 -11.56 -37.75 -32.08
C SER A 210 -12.70 -37.17 -32.93
N VAL A 211 -12.76 -35.85 -33.03
CA VAL A 211 -13.64 -35.12 -33.94
C VAL A 211 -12.80 -34.38 -34.97
N ILE A 212 -13.06 -34.63 -36.24
CA ILE A 212 -12.54 -33.81 -37.35
C ILE A 212 -13.66 -32.91 -37.86
N ILE A 213 -13.32 -31.64 -38.09
CA ILE A 213 -14.18 -30.63 -38.72
C ILE A 213 -13.48 -30.19 -40.00
N ASP A 214 -14.15 -30.36 -41.14
CA ASP A 214 -13.62 -30.11 -42.48
C ASP A 214 -14.65 -29.34 -43.31
N ASP A 215 -14.28 -28.12 -43.75
CA ASP A 215 -15.13 -27.21 -44.54
C ASP A 215 -16.54 -26.97 -43.94
N CYS A 216 -16.63 -26.85 -42.62
CA CYS A 216 -17.90 -26.64 -41.92
C CYS A 216 -18.06 -25.21 -41.44
N ASP A 217 -19.25 -24.65 -41.62
CA ASP A 217 -19.68 -23.41 -41.00
C ASP A 217 -20.61 -23.69 -39.80
N ASN A 218 -20.45 -22.90 -38.73
CA ASN A 218 -21.32 -22.93 -37.53
C ASN A 218 -21.36 -24.26 -36.77
N ALA A 219 -20.27 -25.05 -36.81
CA ALA A 219 -20.18 -26.30 -36.07
C ALA A 219 -20.03 -26.06 -34.54
N ASN A 220 -20.89 -26.69 -33.75
CA ASN A 220 -20.84 -26.66 -32.29
C ASN A 220 -20.48 -28.03 -31.74
N VAL A 221 -19.36 -28.15 -31.04
CA VAL A 221 -18.88 -29.40 -30.46
C VAL A 221 -18.84 -29.30 -28.94
N PHE A 222 -19.59 -30.17 -28.27
CA PHE A 222 -19.45 -30.46 -26.86
C PHE A 222 -18.80 -31.84 -26.69
N ILE A 223 -17.69 -31.90 -25.95
CA ILE A 223 -16.92 -33.13 -25.80
C ILE A 223 -16.54 -33.42 -24.35
N GLU A 224 -16.68 -34.67 -23.95
CA GLU A 224 -16.08 -35.23 -22.74
C GLU A 224 -15.07 -36.29 -23.17
N ALA A 225 -13.78 -35.93 -23.16
CA ALA A 225 -12.72 -36.78 -23.67
C ALA A 225 -11.83 -37.36 -22.56
N TYR A 226 -11.59 -38.66 -22.63
CA TYR A 226 -10.69 -39.37 -21.72
C TYR A 226 -9.85 -40.38 -22.51
N GLY A 227 -8.52 -40.23 -22.48
CA GLY A 227 -7.61 -41.22 -23.06
C GLY A 227 -6.25 -40.66 -23.48
N VAL A 228 -5.60 -41.29 -24.45
CA VAL A 228 -4.37 -40.81 -25.11
C VAL A 228 -4.73 -40.20 -26.47
N CYS A 229 -4.26 -38.98 -26.76
CA CYS A 229 -4.50 -38.30 -28.04
C CYS A 229 -3.20 -37.79 -28.67
N SER A 230 -3.01 -38.04 -29.97
CA SER A 230 -1.76 -37.76 -30.70
C SER A 230 -1.77 -36.48 -31.56
N THR A 231 -2.92 -35.90 -31.88
CA THR A 231 -3.01 -34.57 -32.52
C THR A 231 -3.90 -33.62 -31.73
N ALA A 232 -5.21 -33.84 -31.69
CA ALA A 232 -6.13 -33.07 -30.85
C ALA A 232 -7.47 -33.78 -30.66
N TRP A 233 -8.15 -33.60 -29.52
CA TRP A 233 -9.48 -34.16 -29.32
C TRP A 233 -10.47 -33.64 -30.36
N VAL A 234 -10.40 -32.35 -30.68
CA VAL A 234 -11.15 -31.74 -31.79
C VAL A 234 -10.17 -31.02 -32.70
N ASP A 235 -10.29 -31.24 -34.01
CA ASP A 235 -9.31 -30.74 -34.99
C ASP A 235 -10.00 -30.19 -36.24
N CYS A 236 -9.63 -28.99 -36.66
CA CYS A 236 -9.97 -28.48 -37.99
C CYS A 236 -8.91 -28.95 -39.01
N GLN A 237 -9.33 -29.74 -40.00
CA GLN A 237 -8.45 -30.34 -41.01
C GLN A 237 -8.99 -30.13 -42.42
N ASP A 238 -8.14 -30.45 -43.41
CA ASP A 238 -8.43 -30.56 -44.84
C ASP A 238 -8.85 -29.22 -45.52
N ALA A 239 -9.90 -28.53 -45.03
CA ALA A 239 -10.29 -27.18 -45.43
C ALA A 239 -10.76 -26.32 -44.23
N ALA A 240 -10.53 -25.00 -44.34
CA ALA A 240 -10.81 -24.06 -43.26
C ALA A 240 -12.30 -23.96 -42.95
N SER A 241 -12.65 -24.04 -41.67
CA SER A 241 -14.02 -23.98 -41.16
C SER A 241 -14.34 -22.60 -40.55
N THR A 242 -15.60 -22.16 -40.59
CA THR A 242 -16.00 -20.85 -40.03
C THR A 242 -16.91 -20.99 -38.81
N ASN A 243 -16.72 -20.11 -37.83
CA ASN A 243 -17.59 -20.02 -36.64
C ASN A 243 -17.72 -21.35 -35.87
N VAL A 244 -16.60 -22.04 -35.69
CA VAL A 244 -16.53 -23.27 -34.89
C VAL A 244 -16.52 -22.92 -33.40
N ASN A 245 -17.36 -23.57 -32.61
CA ASN A 245 -17.38 -23.40 -31.15
C ASN A 245 -17.19 -24.76 -30.47
N VAL A 246 -16.10 -24.89 -29.72
CA VAL A 246 -15.73 -26.13 -29.03
C VAL A 246 -15.76 -25.92 -27.53
N ARG A 247 -16.46 -26.81 -26.82
CA ARG A 247 -16.53 -26.81 -25.36
C ARG A 247 -16.38 -28.21 -24.80
N GLY A 248 -15.78 -28.35 -23.63
CA GLY A 248 -15.65 -29.68 -23.08
C GLY A 248 -14.82 -29.87 -21.82
N LEU A 249 -14.76 -31.13 -21.43
CA LEU A 249 -13.85 -31.68 -20.44
C LEU A 249 -12.82 -32.54 -21.17
N PHE A 250 -11.55 -32.28 -20.93
CA PHE A 250 -10.46 -32.95 -21.63
C PHE A 250 -9.51 -33.59 -20.64
N TYR A 251 -9.30 -34.89 -20.74
CA TYR A 251 -8.24 -35.60 -20.02
C TYR A 251 -7.33 -36.30 -21.03
N THR A 252 -6.16 -35.71 -21.26
CA THR A 252 -5.14 -36.25 -22.16
C THR A 252 -4.03 -36.89 -21.33
N SER A 253 -3.97 -38.22 -21.33
CA SER A 253 -2.94 -38.95 -20.60
C SER A 253 -1.54 -38.56 -21.09
N GLY A 254 -0.68 -38.13 -20.17
CA GLY A 254 0.70 -37.77 -20.44
C GLY A 254 0.93 -36.38 -21.05
N VAL A 255 -0.12 -35.57 -21.27
CA VAL A 255 0.00 -34.21 -21.83
C VAL A 255 -0.79 -33.22 -20.99
N THR A 256 -0.15 -32.15 -20.51
CA THR A 256 -0.75 -31.16 -19.59
C THR A 256 -0.61 -29.71 -20.07
N ASP A 257 -0.23 -29.51 -21.33
CA ASP A 257 0.09 -28.19 -21.91
C ASP A 257 -1.05 -27.60 -22.75
N LEU A 258 -2.26 -28.19 -22.65
CA LEU A 258 -3.47 -27.82 -23.39
C LEU A 258 -3.38 -28.07 -24.91
N SER A 259 -2.23 -28.54 -25.44
CA SER A 259 -1.96 -28.62 -26.89
C SER A 259 -2.86 -29.59 -27.64
N ARG A 260 -3.54 -30.49 -26.93
CA ARG A 260 -4.37 -31.55 -27.51
C ARG A 260 -5.86 -31.32 -27.34
N ASN A 261 -6.28 -30.19 -26.76
CA ASN A 261 -7.71 -29.98 -26.52
C ASN A 261 -8.46 -29.60 -27.79
N PHE A 262 -7.91 -28.62 -28.52
CA PHE A 262 -8.38 -28.23 -29.84
C PHE A 262 -7.21 -27.70 -30.66
N VAL A 263 -7.12 -28.13 -31.92
CA VAL A 263 -6.11 -27.67 -32.87
C VAL A 263 -6.79 -27.28 -34.18
N ASP A 264 -6.27 -26.24 -34.82
CA ASP A 264 -6.62 -25.89 -36.20
C ASP A 264 -5.43 -26.25 -37.09
N THR A 265 -5.37 -27.51 -37.51
CA THR A 265 -4.23 -28.05 -38.26
C THR A 265 -4.15 -27.43 -39.66
N ILE A 266 -5.29 -27.20 -40.29
CA ILE A 266 -5.35 -26.57 -41.62
C ILE A 266 -4.97 -25.08 -41.58
N THR A 267 -5.13 -24.44 -40.41
CA THR A 267 -5.01 -23.00 -40.21
C THR A 267 -6.06 -22.21 -40.99
N GLY A 268 -6.36 -20.99 -40.52
CA GLY A 268 -7.31 -20.11 -41.20
C GLY A 268 -8.78 -20.39 -40.86
N SER A 269 -9.05 -21.38 -40.01
CA SER A 269 -10.40 -21.59 -39.46
C SER A 269 -10.72 -20.49 -38.45
N THR A 270 -11.99 -20.10 -38.34
CA THR A 270 -12.44 -19.20 -37.26
C THR A 270 -13.14 -20.00 -36.18
N TRP A 271 -12.59 -19.93 -34.96
CA TRP A 271 -13.03 -20.76 -33.86
C TRP A 271 -12.95 -20.06 -32.51
N SER A 272 -13.71 -20.59 -31.56
CA SER A 272 -13.65 -20.27 -30.14
C SER A 272 -13.64 -21.56 -29.31
N PHE A 273 -12.90 -21.53 -28.20
CA PHE A 273 -12.72 -22.68 -27.32
C PHE A 273 -12.94 -22.28 -25.86
N GLN A 274 -13.66 -23.12 -25.12
CA GLN A 274 -13.78 -23.03 -23.67
C GLN A 274 -13.83 -24.43 -23.06
N GLY A 275 -12.90 -24.77 -22.18
CA GLY A 275 -12.84 -26.10 -21.60
C GLY A 275 -12.25 -26.16 -20.20
N PHE A 276 -12.30 -27.34 -19.61
CA PHE A 276 -11.49 -27.70 -18.46
C PHE A 276 -10.55 -28.83 -18.88
N ASP A 277 -9.25 -28.60 -18.76
CA ASP A 277 -8.25 -29.63 -18.99
C ASP A 277 -7.95 -30.30 -17.65
N ALA A 278 -8.52 -31.49 -17.46
CA ALA A 278 -8.37 -32.30 -16.26
C ALA A 278 -6.97 -32.90 -16.12
N SER A 279 -6.23 -33.08 -17.20
CA SER A 279 -4.81 -33.46 -17.16
C SER A 279 -3.94 -32.33 -16.61
N ALA A 280 -4.21 -31.09 -17.03
CA ALA A 280 -3.50 -29.88 -16.58
C ALA A 280 -4.06 -29.30 -15.27
N GLY A 281 -5.26 -29.71 -14.86
CA GLY A 281 -5.94 -29.27 -13.63
C GLY A 281 -6.45 -27.83 -13.68
N GLN A 282 -6.76 -27.29 -14.87
CA GLN A 282 -7.11 -25.87 -15.03
C GLN A 282 -8.24 -25.65 -16.05
N SER A 283 -9.02 -24.58 -15.84
CA SER A 283 -9.91 -24.05 -16.87
C SER A 283 -9.06 -23.39 -17.95
N CYS A 284 -9.49 -23.49 -19.20
CA CYS A 284 -8.78 -22.88 -20.33
C CYS A 284 -9.76 -22.32 -21.36
N SER A 285 -9.34 -21.26 -22.03
CA SER A 285 -10.05 -20.66 -23.14
C SER A 285 -9.10 -20.23 -24.25
N GLY A 286 -9.63 -20.07 -25.46
CA GLY A 286 -8.86 -19.67 -26.63
C GLY A 286 -9.76 -19.30 -27.81
N SER A 287 -9.15 -18.81 -28.88
CA SER A 287 -9.83 -18.51 -30.14
C SER A 287 -8.85 -18.50 -31.31
N SER A 288 -9.36 -18.45 -32.53
CA SER A 288 -8.52 -18.25 -33.73
C SER A 288 -7.56 -17.05 -33.67
N GLY A 289 -7.83 -16.05 -32.82
CA GLY A 289 -6.93 -14.91 -32.58
C GLY A 289 -5.97 -15.04 -31.39
N SER A 290 -6.15 -16.05 -30.53
CA SER A 290 -5.38 -16.26 -29.29
C SER A 290 -5.29 -17.73 -28.95
N ALA A 291 -4.07 -18.26 -28.80
CA ALA A 291 -3.84 -19.64 -28.41
C ALA A 291 -4.61 -20.03 -27.13
N ILE A 292 -4.98 -21.30 -27.03
CA ILE A 292 -5.62 -21.84 -25.83
C ILE A 292 -4.67 -21.70 -24.66
N ALA A 293 -5.14 -21.06 -23.59
CA ALA A 293 -4.37 -20.81 -22.38
C ALA A 293 -5.22 -21.03 -21.14
N GLY A 294 -4.54 -21.25 -20.01
CA GLY A 294 -5.20 -21.32 -18.71
C GLY A 294 -5.91 -20.01 -18.35
N ASP A 295 -7.18 -20.11 -17.94
CA ASP A 295 -7.96 -19.01 -17.39
C ASP A 295 -7.56 -18.79 -15.92
N ASP A 296 -6.28 -18.53 -15.71
CA ASP A 296 -5.64 -18.72 -14.43
C ASP A 296 -5.68 -17.45 -13.56
N VAL A 297 -6.67 -17.38 -12.67
CA VAL A 297 -6.67 -16.43 -11.53
C VAL A 297 -5.42 -16.62 -10.66
N SER A 298 -4.82 -17.81 -10.67
CA SER A 298 -3.51 -18.11 -10.09
C SER A 298 -2.38 -17.28 -10.71
N ALA A 299 -2.42 -16.98 -12.01
CA ALA A 299 -1.44 -16.11 -12.67
C ALA A 299 -1.61 -14.65 -12.23
N ILE A 300 -2.85 -14.20 -11.96
CA ILE A 300 -3.12 -12.91 -11.32
C ILE A 300 -2.60 -12.93 -9.87
N ASN A 301 -2.87 -14.00 -9.12
CA ASN A 301 -2.41 -14.17 -7.74
C ASN A 301 -0.88 -14.17 -7.63
N ALA A 302 -0.17 -14.79 -8.58
CA ALA A 302 1.29 -14.77 -8.67
C ALA A 302 1.85 -13.37 -8.96
N LYS A 303 1.14 -12.57 -9.78
CA LYS A 303 1.49 -11.16 -10.03
C LYS A 303 1.21 -10.25 -8.84
N ILE A 304 0.19 -10.57 -8.03
CA ILE A 304 -0.12 -9.86 -6.78
C ILE A 304 0.85 -10.26 -5.65
N GLY A 305 1.40 -11.48 -5.69
CA GLY A 305 2.33 -12.01 -4.69
C GLY A 305 1.67 -12.33 -3.34
N THR A 306 2.47 -12.72 -2.35
CA THR A 306 2.01 -12.97 -0.98
C THR A 306 1.80 -11.63 -0.26
N ILE A 307 0.55 -11.21 -0.10
CA ILE A 307 0.23 -10.11 0.83
C ILE A 307 0.25 -10.69 2.24
N THR A 308 1.43 -10.79 2.83
CA THR A 308 1.59 -11.25 4.21
C THR A 308 1.29 -10.10 5.15
N ASN A 309 0.07 -10.09 5.70
CA ASN A 309 -0.27 -9.22 6.82
C ASN A 309 0.29 -9.83 8.11
N THR A 310 1.44 -9.36 8.56
CA THR A 310 2.06 -9.82 9.82
C THR A 310 1.38 -9.23 11.07
N GLY A 311 0.11 -8.79 11.00
CA GLY A 311 -0.56 -8.15 12.14
C GLY A 311 -2.09 -8.11 12.22
N GLY A 312 -2.88 -8.65 11.28
CA GLY A 312 -4.35 -8.68 11.45
C GLY A 312 -5.18 -8.83 10.17
N THR A 313 -6.50 -8.70 10.30
CA THR A 313 -7.50 -8.85 9.22
C THR A 313 -7.65 -7.58 8.36
N ALA A 314 -6.56 -7.05 7.81
CA ALA A 314 -6.64 -5.85 6.95
C ALA A 314 -6.71 -6.23 5.46
N THR A 315 -7.65 -5.63 4.74
CA THR A 315 -7.84 -5.79 3.29
C THR A 315 -6.87 -4.89 2.51
N ILE A 316 -6.73 -5.14 1.20
CA ILE A 316 -5.84 -4.42 0.28
C ILE A 316 -6.02 -2.89 0.34
N GLY A 317 -7.25 -2.41 0.56
CA GLY A 317 -7.54 -0.97 0.68
C GLY A 317 -6.90 -0.32 1.92
N ALA A 318 -6.68 -1.08 3.00
CA ALA A 318 -6.03 -0.57 4.21
C ALA A 318 -4.52 -0.40 4.02
N VAL A 319 -3.88 -1.28 3.25
CA VAL A 319 -2.43 -1.22 2.97
C VAL A 319 -2.06 0.01 2.12
N LEU A 320 -2.91 0.40 1.18
CA LEU A 320 -2.73 1.64 0.40
C LEU A 320 -3.01 2.90 1.24
N GLY A 321 -3.89 2.81 2.24
CA GLY A 321 -4.10 3.86 3.23
C GLY A 321 -2.88 4.08 4.13
N ASP A 322 -2.13 3.02 4.45
CA ASP A 322 -0.90 3.10 5.26
C ASP A 322 0.28 3.73 4.53
N PHE A 323 0.35 3.62 3.20
CA PHE A 323 1.33 4.37 2.41
C PHE A 323 1.10 5.89 2.45
N ALA A 324 -0.11 6.33 2.79
CA ALA A 324 -0.41 7.73 3.08
C ALA A 324 -0.04 8.15 4.51
N ASN A 325 0.31 7.21 5.41
CA ASN A 325 0.49 7.48 6.84
C ASN A 325 1.91 7.23 7.37
N THR A 326 2.71 6.37 6.73
CA THR A 326 4.08 6.05 7.20
C THR A 326 5.12 7.12 6.88
N THR A 327 4.94 7.89 5.80
CA THR A 327 5.81 9.05 5.48
C THR A 327 5.54 10.26 6.38
N LEU A 328 4.38 10.35 7.01
CA LEU A 328 4.08 11.41 7.99
C LEU A 328 4.62 11.05 9.37
N LEU A 329 4.50 9.79 9.80
CA LEU A 329 5.01 9.36 11.10
C LEU A 329 6.54 9.42 11.18
N SER A 330 7.24 9.05 10.09
CA SER A 330 8.71 9.22 9.99
C SER A 330 9.14 10.68 9.96
N LYS A 331 8.35 11.59 9.36
CA LYS A 331 8.63 13.04 9.33
C LYS A 331 8.24 13.80 10.61
N LEU A 332 7.46 13.18 11.51
CA LEU A 332 7.02 13.76 12.78
C LEU A 332 7.77 13.19 13.99
N ASN A 333 8.46 12.05 13.86
CA ASN A 333 9.24 11.48 14.94
C ASN A 333 10.57 12.21 15.07
N VAL A 334 10.76 12.93 16.18
CA VAL A 334 12.06 13.53 16.53
C VAL A 334 13.03 12.40 16.87
N PRO A 335 14.20 12.30 16.18
CA PRO A 335 15.19 11.25 16.44
C PRO A 335 15.67 11.23 17.89
N THR A 336 16.12 10.08 18.37
CA THR A 336 16.68 9.92 19.73
C THR A 336 18.07 10.53 19.87
N ALA A 337 18.77 10.80 18.77
CA ALA A 337 20.09 11.42 18.72
C ALA A 337 20.24 12.21 17.41
N ASP A 338 21.04 13.28 17.47
CA ASP A 338 21.35 14.18 16.34
C ASP A 338 22.03 13.41 15.20
N ALA A 339 21.48 13.50 13.98
CA ALA A 339 22.06 12.83 12.83
C ALA A 339 23.08 13.73 12.12
N VAL A 340 24.14 13.13 11.57
CA VAL A 340 25.19 13.85 10.83
C VAL A 340 24.71 14.48 9.51
N THR A 341 23.45 14.25 9.11
CA THR A 341 22.87 14.72 7.85
C THR A 341 21.45 15.25 8.07
N ASN A 342 21.31 16.57 8.07
CA ASN A 342 20.06 17.31 8.30
C ASN A 342 19.05 17.16 7.15
N VAL A 343 18.53 15.96 6.91
CA VAL A 343 17.63 15.67 5.77
C VAL A 343 16.16 15.98 6.09
N ASP A 344 15.78 15.97 7.39
CA ASP A 344 14.41 16.17 7.86
C ASP A 344 14.31 17.36 8.85
N VAL A 345 13.18 18.10 8.82
CA VAL A 345 12.96 19.28 9.68
C VAL A 345 13.01 18.92 11.18
N ALA A 346 12.65 17.70 11.56
CA ALA A 346 12.72 17.23 12.94
C ALA A 346 14.17 17.06 13.45
N ASP A 347 15.11 16.75 12.55
CA ASP A 347 16.55 16.67 12.83
C ASP A 347 17.13 18.07 13.07
N VAL A 348 16.72 19.04 12.23
CA VAL A 348 17.09 20.45 12.37
C VAL A 348 16.66 21.04 13.73
N VAL A 349 15.48 20.64 14.25
CA VAL A 349 15.00 21.13 15.54
C VAL A 349 15.70 20.44 16.72
N GLY A 350 15.87 19.12 16.68
CA GLY A 350 16.51 18.33 17.75
C GLY A 350 15.63 17.99 18.95
N ASN A 351 16.14 17.13 19.84
CA ASN A 351 15.46 16.70 21.06
C ASN A 351 15.82 17.61 22.25
N LYS A 352 14.89 17.76 23.20
CA LYS A 352 15.14 18.43 24.49
C LYS A 352 16.28 17.81 25.28
N THR A 353 16.66 16.56 25.02
CA THR A 353 17.80 15.88 25.68
C THR A 353 19.15 16.15 25.03
N ASP A 354 19.20 16.80 23.86
CA ASP A 354 20.46 17.03 23.14
C ASP A 354 21.43 17.84 24.00
N ALA A 355 22.70 17.42 24.00
CA ALA A 355 23.75 18.10 24.76
C ALA A 355 23.99 19.49 24.17
N ALA A 356 24.34 20.45 25.04
CA ALA A 356 24.81 21.75 24.57
C ALA A 356 26.13 21.57 23.81
N ILE A 357 26.33 22.35 22.76
CA ILE A 357 27.56 22.33 21.98
C ILE A 357 28.72 22.81 22.86
N ALA A 358 29.79 22.01 22.91
CA ALA A 358 31.00 22.38 23.63
C ALA A 358 31.73 23.51 22.89
N ASP A 359 31.88 24.65 23.55
CA ASP A 359 32.55 25.83 23.01
C ASP A 359 34.05 25.58 22.90
N THR A 360 34.50 25.14 21.73
CA THR A 360 35.93 25.02 21.43
C THR A 360 36.44 26.16 20.56
N ILE A 361 35.58 26.89 19.84
CA ILE A 361 35.96 27.98 18.94
C ILE A 361 34.79 28.98 18.83
N GLU A 362 35.04 30.25 19.16
CA GLU A 362 34.11 31.34 18.87
C GLU A 362 33.70 31.34 17.38
N GLY A 363 32.41 31.09 17.12
CA GLY A 363 31.78 31.40 15.84
C GLY A 363 31.71 30.27 14.80
N GLY A 364 32.10 29.04 15.13
CA GLY A 364 31.83 27.89 14.27
C GLY A 364 30.47 27.28 14.58
N ALA A 365 29.39 27.75 13.95
CA ALA A 365 28.13 27.00 13.98
C ALA A 365 28.41 25.61 13.40
N ALA A 366 28.33 24.58 14.24
CA ALA A 366 28.59 23.21 13.82
C ALA A 366 27.52 22.83 12.80
N THR A 367 27.92 22.53 11.57
CA THR A 367 27.01 22.33 10.41
C THR A 367 26.10 21.10 10.55
N THR A 368 26.22 20.36 11.64
CA THR A 368 25.57 19.08 11.92
C THR A 368 24.84 19.07 13.26
N GLN A 369 24.64 20.23 13.91
CA GLN A 369 24.01 20.29 15.22
C GLN A 369 22.58 20.87 15.15
N SER A 370 21.72 20.40 16.05
CA SER A 370 20.34 20.87 16.16
C SER A 370 20.19 22.29 16.72
N ILE A 371 19.10 22.97 16.37
CA ILE A 371 18.75 24.30 16.89
C ILE A 371 18.65 24.28 18.43
N VAL A 372 18.15 23.20 19.02
CA VAL A 372 18.04 23.07 20.49
C VAL A 372 19.43 23.01 21.15
N ALA A 373 20.42 22.38 20.53
CA ALA A 373 21.78 22.32 21.05
C ALA A 373 22.46 23.70 21.01
N ASP A 374 22.28 24.46 19.92
CA ASP A 374 22.76 25.84 19.77
C ASP A 374 22.13 26.78 20.80
N VAL A 375 20.80 26.74 20.95
CA VAL A 375 20.07 27.61 21.89
C VAL A 375 20.52 27.37 23.33
N LYS A 376 20.76 26.10 23.72
CA LYS A 376 21.28 25.77 25.05
C LYS A 376 22.67 26.35 25.29
N ALA A 377 23.57 26.29 24.30
CA ALA A 377 24.91 26.85 24.42
C ALA A 377 24.88 28.37 24.61
N VAL A 378 24.02 29.08 23.86
CA VAL A 378 23.81 30.53 24.00
C VAL A 378 23.28 30.88 25.39
N LEU A 379 22.25 30.16 25.87
CA LEU A 379 21.64 30.45 27.17
C LEU A 379 22.62 30.22 28.33
N GLN A 380 23.44 29.16 28.26
CA GLN A 380 24.46 28.89 29.27
C GLN A 380 25.50 30.03 29.35
N ARG A 381 25.91 30.59 28.21
CA ARG A 381 26.84 31.73 28.18
C ARG A 381 26.26 33.02 28.75
N LEU A 382 24.96 33.27 28.53
CA LEU A 382 24.31 34.50 28.99
C LEU A 382 24.07 34.49 30.51
N GLY A 383 23.63 33.38 31.09
CA GLY A 383 23.13 33.40 32.46
C GLY A 383 23.06 32.06 33.20
N ALA A 384 23.84 31.04 32.83
CA ALA A 384 23.94 29.87 33.70
C ALA A 384 24.84 30.17 34.91
N ASP A 385 24.22 30.14 36.10
CA ASP A 385 24.90 30.12 37.40
C ASP A 385 25.61 28.77 37.56
N SER A 386 26.85 28.71 37.05
CA SER A 386 27.66 27.50 37.04
C SER A 386 29.12 27.84 37.28
N ALA A 387 29.86 26.88 37.85
CA ALA A 387 31.18 27.11 38.42
C ALA A 387 32.30 27.43 37.41
N ASN A 388 32.04 27.46 36.10
CA ASN A 388 33.06 27.72 35.07
C ASN A 388 32.52 28.57 33.92
N ASN A 389 33.37 29.43 33.38
CA ASN A 389 33.10 30.14 32.13
C ASN A 389 32.95 29.14 30.98
N THR A 390 31.79 29.11 30.31
CA THR A 390 31.63 28.33 29.08
C THR A 390 32.41 28.93 27.91
N ALA A 391 32.68 30.25 27.92
CA ALA A 391 33.34 30.97 26.83
C ALA A 391 34.79 31.37 27.16
N ALA A 392 35.71 31.13 26.22
CA ALA A 392 37.12 31.51 26.29
C ALA A 392 37.34 33.00 26.00
N THR A 393 37.07 33.88 26.97
CA THR A 393 37.24 35.33 26.79
C THR A 393 38.67 35.79 27.11
N THR A 394 39.35 36.46 26.17
CA THR A 394 40.78 36.85 26.26
C THR A 394 41.06 38.20 26.93
N LEU A 395 40.04 39.06 27.11
CA LEU A 395 40.18 40.42 27.66
C LEU A 395 39.50 40.61 29.03
N VAL A 396 38.86 39.57 29.57
CA VAL A 396 38.19 39.58 30.87
C VAL A 396 39.04 38.79 31.87
N ALA A 397 39.17 39.26 33.11
CA ALA A 397 40.00 38.63 34.14
C ALA A 397 39.72 37.11 34.24
N ALA A 398 40.78 36.30 34.07
CA ALA A 398 40.68 34.88 33.77
C ALA A 398 40.00 33.99 34.84
N ASN A 399 39.89 34.46 36.10
CA ASN A 399 39.43 33.63 37.23
C ASN A 399 38.32 34.32 38.06
N ARG A 400 37.27 34.81 37.39
CA ARG A 400 36.03 35.21 38.07
C ARG A 400 34.90 34.42 37.42
N ASP A 401 34.52 33.36 38.11
CA ASP A 401 33.81 32.21 37.60
C ASP A 401 32.31 32.52 37.41
N GLY A 402 31.89 32.86 36.18
CA GLY A 402 30.49 33.16 35.88
C GLY A 402 30.18 33.64 34.45
N SER A 403 28.91 33.48 34.06
CA SER A 403 28.24 33.97 32.86
C SER A 403 28.38 35.48 32.64
N VAL A 404 27.94 35.97 31.46
CA VAL A 404 28.01 37.41 31.13
C VAL A 404 27.25 38.26 32.16
N LEU A 405 26.09 37.82 32.65
CA LEU A 405 25.28 38.58 33.61
C LEU A 405 25.97 38.72 34.98
N GLU A 406 26.62 37.68 35.49
CA GLU A 406 27.35 37.74 36.78
C GLU A 406 28.53 38.73 36.72
N ARG A 407 29.15 38.86 35.54
CA ARG A 407 30.23 39.84 35.32
C ARG A 407 29.70 41.28 35.33
N LEU A 408 28.51 41.51 34.76
CA LEU A 408 27.88 42.83 34.79
C LEU A 408 27.52 43.24 36.22
N GLU A 409 26.94 42.33 37.00
CA GLU A 409 26.63 42.58 38.42
C GLU A 409 27.89 42.94 39.21
N GLN A 410 29.00 42.25 38.95
CA GLN A 410 30.27 42.57 39.59
C GLN A 410 30.85 43.93 39.17
N LEU A 411 30.75 44.30 37.89
CA LEU A 411 31.20 45.61 37.41
C LEU A 411 30.41 46.73 38.08
N GLU A 412 29.10 46.58 38.22
CA GLU A 412 28.24 47.54 38.93
C GLU A 412 28.63 47.68 40.42
N ALA A 413 29.02 46.57 41.05
CA ALA A 413 29.45 46.56 42.45
C ALA A 413 30.82 47.23 42.69
N THR A 414 31.70 47.28 41.68
CA THR A 414 33.11 47.70 41.85
C THR A 414 33.50 49.01 41.18
N VAL A 415 32.61 49.60 40.37
CA VAL A 415 32.87 50.88 39.70
C VAL A 415 32.86 52.07 40.68
N GLN A 416 33.60 53.14 40.32
CA GLN A 416 33.64 54.40 41.07
C GLN A 416 32.29 55.13 40.99
N LYS A 417 31.80 55.62 42.13
CA LYS A 417 30.51 56.30 42.31
C LYS A 417 30.73 57.72 42.85
N THR A 418 29.76 58.62 42.63
CA THR A 418 29.80 60.02 43.13
C THR A 418 28.50 60.34 43.86
N ILE A 419 28.59 61.07 44.98
CA ILE A 419 27.45 61.46 45.83
C ILE A 419 27.64 62.91 46.33
N SER A 420 26.55 63.61 46.66
CA SER A 420 26.59 64.97 47.21
C SER A 420 25.57 65.18 48.34
N LYS A 421 25.89 66.06 49.30
CA LYS A 421 25.04 66.48 50.41
C LYS A 421 25.12 68.00 50.59
N VAL A 422 23.97 68.67 50.64
CA VAL A 422 23.88 70.08 51.05
C VAL A 422 23.85 70.14 52.57
N MET A 423 24.85 70.77 53.17
CA MET A 423 24.84 71.15 54.59
C MET A 423 24.23 72.55 54.70
N THR A 424 23.04 72.62 55.30
CA THR A 424 22.38 73.87 55.65
C THR A 424 22.79 74.25 57.07
N THR A 425 23.32 75.46 57.25
CA THR A 425 23.76 76.02 58.55
C THR A 425 24.74 75.14 59.32
N PRO A 426 26.07 75.32 59.14
CA PRO A 426 27.06 74.59 59.92
C PRO A 426 26.79 74.74 61.43
N SER A 427 26.64 73.63 62.14
CA SER A 427 25.93 73.60 63.43
C SER A 427 26.74 74.09 64.64
N GLY A 428 28.03 74.36 64.48
CA GLY A 428 28.96 74.53 65.60
C GLY A 428 29.29 73.21 66.30
N GLY A 429 29.05 72.09 65.61
CA GLY A 429 29.36 70.74 66.01
C GLY A 429 29.67 69.88 64.78
N ALA A 430 29.62 68.56 64.95
CA ALA A 430 29.86 67.61 63.86
C ALA A 430 28.57 67.38 63.06
N ASP A 431 28.51 67.92 61.85
CA ASP A 431 27.41 67.67 60.92
C ASP A 431 27.72 66.45 60.05
N ALA A 432 26.82 65.47 60.04
CA ALA A 432 26.97 64.29 59.19
C ALA A 432 26.74 64.65 57.71
N LEU A 433 27.72 64.31 56.87
CA LEU A 433 27.66 64.52 55.43
C LEU A 433 27.25 63.24 54.70
N PHE A 434 27.95 62.15 54.98
CA PHE A 434 27.75 60.87 54.33
C PHE A 434 27.77 59.73 55.34
N THR A 435 26.78 58.84 55.28
CA THR A 435 26.69 57.64 56.11
C THR A 435 27.10 56.42 55.29
N ILE A 436 28.03 55.63 55.81
CA ILE A 436 28.63 54.46 55.18
C ILE A 436 28.21 53.22 55.94
N THR A 437 27.57 52.27 55.26
CA THR A 437 27.08 51.00 55.82
C THR A 437 27.49 49.81 54.96
N GLY A 438 27.37 48.59 55.48
CA GLY A 438 27.59 47.33 54.74
C GLY A 438 29.06 46.97 54.44
N GLY A 439 29.96 47.96 54.32
CA GLY A 439 31.39 47.74 54.09
C GLY A 439 32.19 49.04 54.07
N SER A 440 33.51 48.94 53.94
CA SER A 440 34.37 50.11 53.80
C SER A 440 34.30 50.71 52.40
N ILE A 441 34.61 51.99 52.29
CA ILE A 441 34.79 52.69 51.02
C ILE A 441 36.20 53.24 50.91
N ARG A 442 36.67 53.39 49.67
CA ARG A 442 37.82 54.24 49.36
C ARG A 442 37.33 55.56 48.80
N VAL A 443 37.44 56.62 49.58
CA VAL A 443 37.18 57.99 49.14
C VAL A 443 38.32 58.39 48.21
N VAL A 444 37.96 58.72 46.97
CA VAL A 444 38.88 59.13 45.91
C VAL A 444 39.09 60.63 45.95
N SER A 445 38.00 61.39 46.13
CA SER A 445 38.03 62.84 46.29
C SER A 445 36.82 63.32 47.09
N ILE A 446 36.97 64.41 47.84
CA ILE A 446 35.87 65.07 48.53
C ILE A 446 36.11 66.58 48.56
N TRP A 447 35.09 67.34 48.16
CA TRP A 447 35.17 68.79 48.06
C TRP A 447 33.86 69.45 48.52
N GLY A 448 33.98 70.64 49.09
CA GLY A 448 32.86 71.49 49.48
C GLY A 448 32.77 72.71 48.58
N VAL A 449 31.56 73.16 48.26
CA VAL A 449 31.35 74.45 47.59
C VAL A 449 30.32 75.24 48.38
N VAL A 450 30.66 76.47 48.76
CA VAL A 450 29.73 77.40 49.40
C VAL A 450 28.65 77.76 48.40
N THR A 451 27.42 77.29 48.61
CA THR A 451 26.28 77.57 47.72
C THR A 451 25.47 78.78 48.17
N THR A 452 25.57 79.13 49.46
CA THR A 452 25.00 80.33 50.08
C THR A 452 26.04 80.93 51.02
N VAL A 453 26.28 82.24 50.92
CA VAL A 453 27.34 82.96 51.65
C VAL A 453 27.37 82.59 53.13
N LEU A 454 28.55 82.29 53.66
CA LEU A 454 28.74 82.08 55.08
C LEU A 454 28.74 83.42 55.81
N VAL A 455 28.14 83.48 56.99
CA VAL A 455 28.08 84.69 57.83
C VAL A 455 28.56 84.35 59.23
N GLY A 456 29.64 85.03 59.64
CA GLY A 456 30.38 84.76 60.87
C GLY A 456 31.79 84.25 60.58
N ALA A 457 32.53 83.97 61.67
CA ALA A 457 33.84 83.35 61.61
C ALA A 457 33.85 82.09 62.48
N ALA A 458 34.20 80.95 61.88
CA ALA A 458 34.44 79.69 62.56
C ALA A 458 35.59 78.95 61.91
N ASN A 459 35.92 77.78 62.45
CA ASN A 459 36.89 76.86 61.88
C ASN A 459 36.19 75.54 61.55
N GLY A 460 36.45 74.99 60.36
CA GLY A 460 35.90 73.74 59.85
C GLY A 460 36.95 72.63 59.76
N THR A 461 36.57 71.38 59.98
CA THR A 461 37.45 70.20 59.80
C THR A 461 36.63 69.01 59.30
N LEU A 462 37.06 68.38 58.20
CA LEU A 462 36.48 67.10 57.77
C LEU A 462 36.99 65.99 58.70
N GLN A 463 36.09 65.12 59.14
CA GLN A 463 36.43 64.01 60.03
C GLN A 463 35.62 62.76 59.65
N ALA A 464 36.24 61.59 59.80
CA ALA A 464 35.56 60.32 59.71
C ALA A 464 35.32 59.77 61.12
N THR A 465 34.07 59.47 61.43
CA THR A 465 33.66 58.76 62.65
C THR A 465 33.34 57.32 62.27
N THR A 466 34.16 56.36 62.67
CA THR A 466 33.94 54.93 62.43
C THR A 466 33.09 54.32 63.54
N THR A 467 32.31 53.29 63.22
CA THR A 467 31.45 52.59 64.18
C THR A 467 32.14 51.38 64.82
N ASP A 468 33.08 50.73 64.13
CA ASP A 468 33.82 49.57 64.64
C ASP A 468 35.26 49.49 64.07
N PRO A 469 36.32 49.71 64.88
CA PRO A 469 36.26 50.23 66.25
C PRO A 469 35.72 51.67 66.25
N ALA A 470 34.96 52.03 67.28
CA ALA A 470 34.40 53.37 67.40
C ALA A 470 35.50 54.42 67.61
N GLY A 471 35.60 55.41 66.71
CA GLY A 471 36.62 56.44 66.79
C GLY A 471 36.38 57.57 65.79
N THR A 472 36.86 58.78 66.10
CA THR A 472 36.80 59.92 65.19
C THR A 472 38.21 60.34 64.82
N THR A 473 38.49 60.39 63.51
CA THR A 473 39.79 60.80 62.97
C THR A 473 39.59 61.99 62.04
N ALA A 474 40.38 63.05 62.24
CA ALA A 474 40.39 64.19 61.33
C ALA A 474 40.93 63.74 59.97
N MET A 475 40.13 63.97 58.93
CA MET A 475 40.51 63.74 57.54
C MET A 475 41.26 64.95 56.99
N SER A 476 40.92 66.16 57.46
CA SER A 476 41.60 67.39 57.02
C SER A 476 42.31 68.14 58.14
N THR A 477 43.19 69.07 57.75
CA THR A 477 43.54 70.20 58.62
C THR A 477 42.32 71.06 58.91
N THR A 478 42.37 71.77 60.03
CA THR A 478 41.38 72.79 60.36
C THR A 478 41.56 74.00 59.45
N VAL A 479 40.47 74.46 58.83
CA VAL A 479 40.42 75.60 57.91
C VAL A 479 39.50 76.67 58.47
N ALA A 480 39.83 77.95 58.28
CA ALA A 480 38.91 79.03 58.60
C ALA A 480 37.72 79.02 57.63
N ILE A 481 36.52 79.18 58.17
CA ILE A 481 35.30 79.47 57.44
C ILE A 481 34.83 80.85 57.92
N ASP A 482 35.25 81.92 57.23
CA ASP A 482 35.08 83.31 57.68
C ASP A 482 34.47 84.17 56.59
N ASN A 483 33.15 84.40 56.70
CA ASN A 483 32.36 85.18 55.76
C ASN A 483 32.56 84.78 54.28
N ASP A 484 32.86 83.49 54.02
CA ASP A 484 33.19 83.00 52.69
C ASP A 484 32.06 83.22 51.69
N ALA A 485 32.39 83.84 50.56
CA ALA A 485 31.44 84.18 49.52
C ALA A 485 30.85 82.93 48.82
N LYS A 486 29.67 83.10 48.21
CA LYS A 486 29.09 82.06 47.35
C LYS A 486 30.07 81.72 46.21
N GLY A 487 30.34 80.43 46.05
CA GLY A 487 31.27 79.90 45.05
C GLY A 487 32.66 79.58 45.60
N THR A 488 32.98 79.96 46.85
CA THR A 488 34.21 79.52 47.51
C THR A 488 34.23 78.01 47.60
N SER A 489 35.34 77.38 47.20
CA SER A 489 35.50 75.93 47.22
C SER A 489 36.49 75.50 48.30
N TYR A 490 36.13 74.46 49.07
CA TYR A 490 37.00 73.79 50.01
C TYR A 490 37.50 72.50 49.35
N THR A 491 38.78 72.47 49.01
CA THR A 491 39.42 71.35 48.33
C THR A 491 40.72 70.98 49.02
N PHE A 492 41.16 69.73 48.87
CA PHE A 492 42.45 69.31 49.37
C PHE A 492 43.56 69.76 48.43
N VAL A 493 44.61 70.38 49.00
CA VAL A 493 45.80 70.79 48.25
C VAL A 493 46.97 69.90 48.65
N GLY A 494 47.41 69.04 47.72
CA GLY A 494 48.53 68.13 47.91
C GLY A 494 48.25 66.96 48.87
N PRO A 495 49.24 66.09 49.12
CA PRO A 495 49.07 64.82 49.82
C PRO A 495 48.91 64.94 51.35
N THR A 496 49.02 66.14 51.91
CA THR A 496 49.13 66.37 53.38
C THR A 496 47.79 66.55 54.08
N GLY A 497 46.65 66.25 53.43
CA GLY A 497 45.32 66.41 54.03
C GLY A 497 44.97 67.87 54.34
N VAL A 498 45.58 68.84 53.63
CA VAL A 498 45.37 70.27 53.88
C VAL A 498 44.13 70.74 53.13
N LEU A 499 43.07 71.08 53.87
CA LEU A 499 41.85 71.63 53.31
C LEU A 499 42.02 73.15 53.14
N THR A 500 41.92 73.61 51.90
CA THR A 500 42.19 75.01 51.54
C THR A 500 40.94 75.65 50.95
N PRO A 501 40.53 76.84 51.43
CA PRO A 501 39.48 77.61 50.81
C PRO A 501 40.07 78.34 49.60
N THR A 502 39.41 78.19 48.44
CA THR A 502 39.78 78.91 47.21
C THR A 502 38.65 79.85 46.84
N GLU A 503 38.99 81.12 46.61
CA GLU A 503 38.09 82.20 46.22
C GLU A 503 37.13 81.79 45.08
N PRO A 504 35.91 82.38 44.99
CA PRO A 504 34.92 82.03 43.99
C PRO A 504 35.46 82.15 42.56
N GLY A 505 35.40 81.05 41.79
CA GLY A 505 35.89 81.02 40.42
C GLY A 505 36.13 79.60 39.88
N LEU A 506 36.91 79.50 38.80
CA LEU A 506 37.35 78.22 38.24
C LEU A 506 38.51 77.67 39.08
N THR A 507 38.25 76.65 39.88
CA THR A 507 39.30 75.88 40.56
C THR A 507 39.79 74.78 39.62
N ILE A 508 41.05 74.89 39.16
CA ILE A 508 41.69 73.81 38.39
C ILE A 508 42.19 72.77 39.39
N ILE A 509 41.48 71.64 39.47
CA ILE A 509 41.91 70.48 40.25
C ILE A 509 42.55 69.51 39.24
N ASP A 510 43.88 69.49 39.17
CA ASP A 510 44.60 68.54 38.33
C ASP A 510 44.59 67.16 38.99
N MET A 511 43.77 66.25 38.47
CA MET A 511 43.66 64.87 38.96
C MET A 511 44.75 63.92 38.44
N GLY A 512 45.78 64.41 37.73
CA GLY A 512 46.75 63.58 37.02
C GLY A 512 48.24 63.88 37.22
N SER A 513 48.63 64.91 37.96
CA SER A 513 50.06 65.29 38.11
C SER A 513 50.70 64.75 39.40
N THR A 514 51.90 64.18 39.26
CA THR A 514 52.70 63.50 40.32
C THR A 514 53.21 64.39 41.45
N THR A 515 52.78 65.66 41.52
CA THR A 515 53.18 66.61 42.58
C THR A 515 52.02 67.08 43.46
N LEU A 516 50.76 66.72 43.16
CA LEU A 516 49.58 67.04 43.97
C LEU A 516 48.53 65.90 43.91
N THR A 517 48.89 64.67 44.31
CA THR A 517 47.89 63.60 44.53
C THR A 517 46.97 63.97 45.68
N GLU A 518 45.67 64.05 45.42
CA GLU A 518 44.63 64.21 46.46
C GLU A 518 44.70 63.04 47.44
N THR A 519 44.62 63.33 48.75
CA THR A 519 44.71 62.31 49.79
C THR A 519 43.51 61.37 49.71
N GLN A 520 43.75 60.10 49.37
CA GLN A 520 42.71 59.07 49.38
C GLN A 520 42.54 58.50 50.78
N TYR A 521 41.29 58.38 51.22
CA TYR A 521 40.96 57.82 52.53
C TYR A 521 40.27 56.48 52.37
N THR A 522 40.67 55.49 53.16
CA THR A 522 39.85 54.29 53.37
C THR A 522 39.02 54.52 54.61
N VAL A 523 37.71 54.61 54.45
CA VAL A 523 36.76 54.90 55.53
C VAL A 523 35.94 53.64 55.78
N PRO A 524 36.08 53.00 56.96
CA PRO A 524 35.19 51.93 57.41
C PRO A 524 33.74 52.39 57.58
N ILE A 525 32.85 51.47 57.98
CA ILE A 525 31.45 51.81 58.31
C ILE A 525 31.40 52.92 59.37
N GLY A 526 30.49 53.88 59.17
CA GLY A 526 30.43 55.09 59.99
C GLY A 526 29.97 56.32 59.21
N ASN A 527 30.38 57.50 59.65
CA ASN A 527 29.98 58.78 59.06
C ASN A 527 31.19 59.62 58.67
N ILE A 528 31.13 60.27 57.51
CA ILE A 528 31.99 61.42 57.20
C ILE A 528 31.22 62.65 57.65
N ASN A 529 31.85 63.44 58.51
CA ASN A 529 31.27 64.62 59.14
C ASN A 529 32.14 65.83 58.83
N PHE A 530 31.55 67.02 58.90
CA PHE A 530 32.29 68.26 58.94
C PHE A 530 32.03 68.95 60.27
N LEU A 531 33.09 69.05 61.07
CA LEU A 531 33.09 69.65 62.39
C LEU A 531 33.33 71.15 62.26
N THR A 532 32.42 71.95 62.82
CA THR A 532 32.58 73.41 62.88
C THR A 532 32.74 73.88 64.33
N SER A 533 33.63 74.85 64.57
CA SER A 533 33.94 75.34 65.92
C SER A 533 32.90 76.29 66.52
N ALA A 534 32.02 76.83 65.68
CA ALA A 534 30.88 77.67 66.06
C ALA A 534 29.82 77.60 64.95
N ALA A 535 28.56 77.84 65.32
CA ALA A 535 27.47 77.83 64.36
C ALA A 535 27.62 78.97 63.34
N GLN A 536 27.26 78.72 62.08
CA GLN A 536 27.33 79.68 60.98
C GLN A 536 25.97 79.76 60.26
N THR A 537 25.66 80.91 59.66
CA THR A 537 24.54 81.02 58.70
C THR A 537 25.11 80.90 57.29
N GLY A 538 24.54 80.03 56.45
CA GLY A 538 24.99 79.78 55.07
C GLY A 538 24.88 78.30 54.69
N GLU A 539 25.31 77.94 53.49
CA GLU A 539 25.21 76.57 52.98
C GLU A 539 26.47 76.13 52.25
N ILE A 540 26.90 74.88 52.51
CA ILE A 540 28.01 74.24 51.82
C ILE A 540 27.52 72.93 51.20
N THR A 541 27.64 72.77 49.88
CA THR A 541 27.40 71.49 49.22
C THR A 541 28.68 70.69 49.20
N TRP A 542 28.69 69.57 49.90
CA TRP A 542 29.77 68.60 49.90
C TRP A 542 29.53 67.55 48.83
N CYS A 543 30.54 67.24 48.04
CA CYS A 543 30.53 66.23 47.01
C CYS A 543 31.68 65.26 47.26
N MET A 544 31.44 63.97 47.04
CA MET A 544 32.42 62.91 47.26
C MET A 544 32.39 61.91 46.11
N THR A 545 33.56 61.55 45.60
CA THR A 545 33.74 60.42 44.70
C THR A 545 34.42 59.28 45.46
N TYR A 546 33.89 58.06 45.36
CA TYR A 546 34.35 56.91 46.13
C TYR A 546 34.27 55.60 45.34
N LYS A 547 35.06 54.61 45.74
CA LYS A 547 34.96 53.22 45.30
C LYS A 547 34.45 52.36 46.45
N PRO A 548 33.25 51.74 46.34
CA PRO A 548 32.74 50.87 47.39
C PRO A 548 33.44 49.51 47.39
N SER A 549 33.55 48.88 48.56
CA SER A 549 33.68 47.42 48.63
C SER A 549 32.36 46.76 48.21
N PRO A 550 32.32 45.47 47.82
CA PRO A 550 31.13 44.84 47.21
C PRO A 550 29.82 44.95 48.00
N ALA A 551 29.89 45.12 49.33
CA ALA A 551 28.72 45.27 50.20
C ALA A 551 28.51 46.71 50.72
N ALA A 552 29.38 47.66 50.36
CA ALA A 552 29.33 49.02 50.89
C ALA A 552 28.26 49.88 50.22
N VAL A 553 27.48 50.56 51.06
CA VAL A 553 26.45 51.52 50.65
C VAL A 553 26.78 52.87 51.29
N VAL A 554 26.65 53.94 50.51
CA VAL A 554 26.84 55.32 50.99
C VAL A 554 25.58 56.10 50.69
N VAL A 555 25.07 56.79 51.70
CA VAL A 555 23.91 57.69 51.59
C VAL A 555 24.28 59.07 52.10
N ALA A 556 23.68 60.11 51.51
CA ALA A 556 23.76 61.46 52.05
C ALA A 556 22.99 61.49 53.39
N ALA A 557 23.66 61.94 54.46
CA ALA A 557 23.14 61.85 55.82
C ALA A 557 22.00 62.84 56.11
#